data_AF-A0AA38I1P3-F1
#
_entry.id   AF-A0AA38I1P3-F1
#
_cell.length_a   1.000
_cell.length_b   1.000
_cell.length_c   1.000
_cell.angle_alpha   90.00
_cell.angle_beta   90.00
_cell.angle_gamma   90.00
#
_symmetry.space_group_name_H-M   'P 1'
#
loop_
_entity.id
_entity.type
_entity.pdbx_description
1 polymer ?
#
loop_
_entity_poly.entity_id
_entity_poly.type
_entity_poly.pdbx_seq_one_letter_code
_entity_poly.pdbx_strand_id
1 'polypeptide(L)'
;MAFGKSSDVKRIKNAVLEDRMLRTHERATQRTNKLWKRKWGWVLDEYEYDCGDFFLRLMCVFRELHRKLEEISKNSDFLNEVNKDTGEKDRRSIAPVPQTTNHQYGWIPSKPEFGLEKYGPDVDKPPPLPPNYGIFKGV
;
A
#
# COMPACT_ATOMS: atom_id res chain seq x y z
N MET A 1 32.70 -26.26 29.53
CA MET A 1 32.01 -25.36 28.58
C MET A 1 30.56 -25.23 29.04
N ALA A 2 30.19 -24.10 29.65
CA ALA A 2 28.83 -23.87 30.12
C ALA A 2 27.96 -23.42 28.93
N PHE A 3 27.03 -24.26 28.49
CA PHE A 3 26.05 -23.89 27.45
C PHE A 3 25.08 -22.85 28.02
N GLY A 4 24.77 -21.84 27.21
CA GLY A 4 24.04 -20.62 27.59
C GLY A 4 22.68 -20.84 28.27
N LYS A 5 22.20 -19.76 28.90
CA LYS A 5 20.97 -19.74 29.72
C LYS A 5 19.78 -20.29 28.91
N SER A 6 18.83 -20.93 29.59
CA SER A 6 17.66 -21.59 28.95
C SER A 6 16.82 -20.66 28.07
N SER A 7 16.86 -19.34 28.31
CA SER A 7 16.26 -18.30 27.46
C SER A 7 16.91 -18.20 26.07
N ASP A 8 18.23 -18.34 26.01
CA ASP A 8 19.00 -18.16 24.78
C ASP A 8 18.77 -19.35 23.84
N VAL A 9 18.66 -20.55 24.40
CA VAL A 9 18.32 -21.77 23.65
C VAL A 9 16.91 -21.68 23.05
N LYS A 10 15.93 -21.10 23.76
CA LYS A 10 14.58 -20.87 23.22
C LYS A 10 14.57 -19.84 22.10
N ARG A 11 15.32 -18.75 22.25
CA ARG A 11 15.45 -17.70 21.22
C ARG A 11 16.10 -18.23 19.94
N ILE A 12 17.17 -19.02 20.08
CA ILE A 12 17.83 -19.66 18.93
C ILE A 12 16.89 -20.65 18.22
N LYS A 13 16.13 -21.47 18.97
CA LYS A 13 15.16 -22.39 18.39
C LYS A 13 14.05 -21.66 17.61
N ASN A 14 13.57 -20.53 18.13
CA ASN A 14 12.57 -19.71 17.42
C ASN A 14 13.13 -19.08 16.15
N ALA A 15 14.34 -18.53 16.18
CA ALA A 15 14.98 -17.97 14.99
C ALA A 15 15.23 -19.02 13.89
N VAL A 16 15.63 -20.23 14.27
CA VAL A 16 15.80 -21.35 13.33
C VAL A 16 14.45 -21.81 12.74
N LEU A 17 13.38 -21.78 13.53
CA LEU A 17 12.05 -22.10 13.06
C LEU A 17 11.54 -21.03 12.08
N GLU A 18 11.73 -19.75 12.38
CA GLU A 18 11.36 -18.63 11.51
C GLU A 18 12.12 -18.67 10.17
N ASP A 19 13.43 -18.90 10.17
CA ASP A 19 14.22 -19.06 8.95
C ASP A 19 13.73 -20.24 8.10
N ARG A 20 13.35 -21.35 8.75
CA ARG A 20 12.79 -22.51 8.05
C ARG A 20 11.44 -22.20 7.41
N MET A 21 10.57 -21.45 8.08
CA MET A 21 9.28 -21.02 7.53
C MET A 21 9.48 -20.07 6.34
N LEU A 22 10.38 -19.09 6.47
CA LEU A 22 10.71 -18.16 5.39
C LEU A 22 11.19 -18.89 4.14
N ARG A 23 12.17 -19.80 4.28
CA ARG A 23 12.67 -20.61 3.16
C ARG A 23 11.59 -21.48 2.54
N THR A 24 10.63 -21.95 3.32
CA THR A 24 9.51 -22.75 2.80
C THR A 24 8.56 -21.88 1.98
N HIS A 25 8.27 -20.67 2.46
CA HIS A 25 7.47 -19.68 1.74
C HIS A 25 8.13 -19.28 0.41
N GLU A 26 9.41 -18.91 0.42
CA GLU A 26 10.15 -18.56 -0.81
C GLU A 26 10.13 -19.68 -1.85
N ARG A 27 10.34 -20.93 -1.42
CA ARG A 27 10.24 -22.10 -2.31
C ARG A 27 8.83 -22.28 -2.87
N ALA A 28 7.79 -22.02 -2.06
CA ALA A 28 6.41 -22.08 -2.51
C ALA A 28 6.14 -21.02 -3.57
N THR A 29 6.56 -19.76 -3.34
CA THR A 29 6.42 -18.66 -4.30
C THR A 29 7.18 -18.92 -5.60
N GLN A 30 8.39 -19.48 -5.53
CA GLN A 30 9.14 -19.86 -6.73
C GLN A 30 8.45 -20.99 -7.51
N ARG A 31 7.87 -21.97 -6.81
CA ARG A 31 7.11 -23.06 -7.44
C ARG A 31 5.82 -22.55 -8.08
N THR A 32 5.07 -21.70 -7.40
CA THR A 32 3.85 -21.11 -7.94
C THR A 32 4.16 -20.23 -9.15
N ASN A 33 5.23 -19.44 -9.12
CA ASN A 33 5.67 -18.67 -10.29
C ASN A 33 6.06 -19.57 -11.47
N LYS A 34 6.80 -20.66 -11.24
CA LYS A 34 7.14 -21.63 -12.30
C LYS A 34 5.89 -22.33 -12.84
N LEU A 35 4.97 -22.74 -11.97
CA LEU A 35 3.70 -23.35 -12.35
C LEU A 35 2.80 -22.38 -13.13
N TRP A 36 2.76 -21.11 -12.71
CA TRP A 36 2.04 -20.05 -13.38
C TRP A 36 2.58 -19.85 -14.78
N LYS A 37 3.89 -19.66 -14.92
CA LYS A 37 4.54 -19.55 -16.25
C LYS A 37 4.34 -20.80 -17.10
N ARG A 38 4.36 -22.01 -16.52
CA ARG A 38 4.11 -23.22 -17.31
C ARG A 38 2.64 -23.37 -17.75
N LYS A 39 1.69 -22.98 -16.90
CA LYS A 39 0.25 -23.12 -17.18
C LYS A 39 -0.34 -21.99 -18.01
N TRP A 40 0.20 -20.79 -17.87
CA TRP A 40 -0.34 -19.56 -18.46
C TRP A 40 0.67 -18.81 -19.31
N GLY A 41 1.92 -19.28 -19.39
CA GLY A 41 2.96 -18.68 -20.23
C GLY A 41 2.58 -18.71 -21.70
N TRP A 42 1.94 -19.79 -22.17
CA TRP A 42 1.45 -19.88 -23.55
C TRP A 42 0.43 -18.79 -23.91
N VAL A 43 -0.35 -18.27 -22.94
CA VAL A 43 -1.26 -17.15 -23.18
C VAL A 43 -0.47 -15.89 -23.46
N LEU A 44 0.57 -15.63 -22.66
CA LEU A 44 1.45 -14.49 -22.86
C LEU A 44 2.26 -14.64 -24.15
N ASP A 45 2.74 -15.84 -24.45
CA ASP A 45 3.49 -16.15 -25.68
C ASP A 45 2.60 -16.03 -26.92
N GLU A 46 1.32 -16.40 -26.85
CA GLU A 46 0.34 -16.21 -27.92
C GLU A 46 0.09 -14.71 -28.16
N TYR A 47 -0.07 -13.91 -27.10
CA TYR A 47 -0.15 -12.46 -27.23
C TYR A 47 1.16 -11.82 -27.70
N GLU A 48 2.32 -12.36 -27.35
CA GLU A 48 3.63 -11.80 -27.72
C GLU A 48 4.04 -12.14 -29.16
N TYR A 49 3.80 -13.38 -29.61
CA TYR A 49 4.13 -13.83 -30.96
C TYR A 49 3.14 -13.36 -32.03
N ASP A 50 1.83 -13.27 -31.75
CA ASP A 50 0.87 -12.70 -32.72
C ASP A 50 0.86 -11.16 -32.70
N CYS A 51 1.39 -10.50 -31.66
CA CYS A 51 1.32 -9.05 -31.52
C CYS A 51 2.61 -8.24 -31.73
N GLY A 52 3.69 -8.83 -32.24
CA GLY A 52 4.89 -8.07 -32.63
C GLY A 52 4.59 -6.88 -33.57
N ASP A 53 3.56 -7.02 -34.42
CA ASP A 53 3.06 -5.95 -35.32
C ASP A 53 1.59 -5.56 -35.02
N PHE A 54 0.86 -6.42 -34.31
CA PHE A 54 -0.55 -6.18 -33.95
C PHE A 54 -0.70 -5.29 -32.71
N PHE A 55 0.25 -5.23 -31.77
CA PHE A 55 0.12 -4.39 -30.57
C PHE A 55 0.19 -2.90 -30.91
N LEU A 56 1.07 -2.49 -31.83
CA LEU A 56 1.08 -1.13 -32.39
C LEU A 56 -0.22 -0.85 -33.16
N ARG A 57 -0.74 -1.83 -33.89
CA ARG A 57 -2.00 -1.68 -34.65
C ARG A 57 -3.21 -1.57 -33.72
N LEU A 58 -3.27 -2.36 -32.66
CA LEU A 58 -4.31 -2.35 -31.65
C LEU A 58 -4.26 -1.06 -30.83
N MET A 59 -3.08 -0.57 -30.44
CA MET A 59 -2.92 0.75 -29.82
C MET A 59 -3.38 1.88 -30.74
N CYS A 60 -3.09 1.81 -32.05
CA CYS A 60 -3.58 2.79 -33.03
C CYS A 60 -5.10 2.73 -33.20
N VAL A 61 -5.68 1.53 -33.31
CA VAL A 61 -7.14 1.33 -33.42
C VAL A 61 -7.84 1.81 -32.14
N PHE A 62 -7.27 1.51 -30.97
CA PHE A 62 -7.80 1.97 -29.69
C PHE A 62 -7.72 3.50 -29.58
N ARG A 63 -6.61 4.11 -30.04
CA ARG A 63 -6.46 5.57 -30.10
C ARG A 63 -7.47 6.22 -31.07
N GLU A 64 -7.71 5.63 -32.22
CA GLU A 64 -8.70 6.11 -33.19
C GLU A 64 -10.13 5.96 -32.68
N LEU A 65 -10.44 4.86 -32.01
CA LEU A 65 -11.74 4.64 -31.38
C LEU A 65 -11.99 5.66 -30.27
N HIS A 66 -10.99 5.89 -29.41
CA HIS A 66 -11.06 6.94 -28.39
C HIS A 66 -11.29 8.31 -29.02
N ARG A 67 -10.56 8.64 -30.10
CA ARG A 67 -10.74 9.92 -30.81
C ARG A 67 -12.16 10.06 -31.36
N LYS A 68 -12.70 9.02 -32.00
CA LYS A 68 -14.07 9.01 -32.53
C LYS A 68 -15.11 9.11 -31.43
N LEU A 69 -14.93 8.40 -30.31
CA LEU A 69 -15.81 8.51 -29.15
C LEU A 69 -15.80 9.92 -28.57
N GLU A 70 -14.65 10.56 -28.50
CA GLU A 70 -14.52 11.93 -28.02
C GLU A 70 -15.16 12.94 -28.98
N GLU A 71 -14.99 12.77 -30.29
CA GLU A 71 -15.65 13.58 -31.32
C GLU A 71 -17.19 13.42 -31.25
N ILE A 72 -17.68 12.18 -31.16
CA ILE A 72 -19.12 11.90 -31.02
C ILE A 72 -19.65 12.46 -29.69
N SER A 73 -18.89 12.33 -28.60
CA SER A 73 -19.27 12.88 -27.31
C SER A 73 -19.35 14.40 -27.31
N LYS A 74 -18.44 15.09 -28.02
CA LYS A 74 -18.46 16.55 -28.16
C LYS A 74 -19.59 17.04 -29.07
N ASN A 75 -19.93 16.26 -30.09
CA ASN A 75 -20.97 16.60 -31.07
C ASN A 75 -22.37 16.13 -30.67
N SER A 76 -22.50 15.35 -29.59
CA SER A 76 -23.79 14.88 -29.10
C SER A 76 -24.50 15.97 -28.30
N ASP A 77 -25.59 16.49 -28.84
CA ASP A 77 -26.44 17.47 -28.15
C ASP A 77 -26.97 16.93 -26.82
N PHE A 78 -27.31 15.63 -26.79
CA PHE A 78 -27.75 14.94 -25.57
C PHE A 78 -26.67 14.91 -24.48
N LEU A 79 -25.45 14.50 -24.82
CA LEU A 79 -24.37 14.47 -23.82
C LEU A 79 -23.94 15.87 -23.40
N ASN A 80 -24.04 16.86 -24.28
CA ASN A 80 -23.80 18.26 -23.94
C ASN A 80 -24.87 18.81 -22.99
N GLU A 81 -26.13 18.40 -23.13
CA GLU A 81 -27.21 18.76 -22.21
C GLU A 81 -27.04 18.06 -20.84
N VAL A 82 -26.79 16.74 -20.84
CA VAL A 82 -26.51 15.98 -19.61
C VAL A 82 -25.26 16.51 -18.89
N ASN A 83 -24.18 16.86 -19.61
CA ASN A 83 -22.99 17.44 -19.00
C ASN A 83 -23.21 18.87 -18.47
N LYS A 84 -24.11 19.66 -19.07
CA LYS A 84 -24.52 20.96 -18.52
C LYS A 84 -25.26 20.77 -17.19
N ASP A 85 -26.15 19.79 -17.12
CA ASP A 85 -26.87 19.44 -15.88
C ASP A 85 -25.94 18.81 -14.83
N THR A 86 -24.93 18.03 -15.26
CA THR A 86 -23.90 17.47 -14.35
C THR A 86 -22.93 18.53 -13.83
N GLY A 87 -22.85 19.70 -14.49
CA GLY A 87 -22.16 20.88 -13.98
C GLY A 87 -22.81 21.45 -12.71
N GLU A 88 -24.10 21.16 -12.49
CA GLU A 88 -24.76 21.35 -11.20
C GLU A 88 -24.27 20.24 -10.26
N LYS A 89 -23.12 20.49 -9.61
CA LYS A 89 -22.48 19.60 -8.63
C LYS A 89 -23.54 18.85 -7.83
N ASP A 90 -23.65 17.54 -8.08
CA ASP A 90 -24.54 16.67 -7.32
C ASP A 90 -24.28 16.93 -5.83
N ARG A 91 -25.29 17.43 -5.11
CA ARG A 91 -25.17 17.77 -3.69
C ARG A 91 -24.90 16.53 -2.83
N ARG A 92 -25.09 15.34 -3.40
CA ARG A 92 -24.77 14.04 -2.81
C ARG A 92 -23.38 13.54 -3.20
N SER A 93 -22.75 14.16 -4.20
CA SER A 93 -21.36 13.89 -4.54
C SER A 93 -20.50 14.36 -3.37
N ILE A 94 -19.86 13.39 -2.74
CA ILE A 94 -18.90 13.63 -1.68
C ILE A 94 -17.80 14.50 -2.29
N ALA A 95 -17.58 15.68 -1.71
CA ALA A 95 -16.47 16.54 -2.11
C ALA A 95 -15.19 15.70 -2.23
N PRO A 96 -14.28 16.01 -3.18
CA PRO A 96 -13.05 15.24 -3.34
C PRO A 96 -12.44 15.04 -1.95
N VAL A 97 -12.16 13.77 -1.63
CA VAL A 97 -11.58 13.38 -0.34
C VAL A 97 -10.47 14.40 -0.07
N PRO A 98 -10.53 15.16 1.03
CA PRO A 98 -9.53 16.18 1.28
C PRO A 98 -8.17 15.50 1.13
N GLN A 99 -7.21 16.16 0.49
CA GLN A 99 -5.84 15.66 0.51
C GLN A 99 -5.37 15.67 1.97
N THR A 100 -5.69 14.59 2.68
CA THR A 100 -5.18 14.34 3.99
C THR A 100 -3.72 14.06 3.78
N THR A 101 -2.88 14.80 4.48
CA THR A 101 -1.45 14.58 4.63
C THR A 101 -1.18 13.27 5.39
N ASN A 102 -1.81 12.16 4.98
CA ASN A 102 -1.59 10.82 5.51
C ASN A 102 -0.19 10.27 5.19
N HIS A 103 0.65 11.07 4.52
CA HIS A 103 2.08 10.83 4.36
C HIS A 103 2.97 11.74 5.23
N GLN A 104 2.40 12.72 5.95
CA GLN A 104 3.09 13.49 6.98
C GLN A 104 2.53 13.09 8.35
N TYR A 105 3.05 11.98 8.88
CA TYR A 105 2.91 11.69 10.30
C TYR A 105 3.39 12.91 11.09
N GLY A 106 2.54 13.47 11.96
CA GLY A 106 2.90 14.63 12.80
C GLY A 106 2.17 15.94 12.53
N TRP A 107 1.26 16.05 11.56
CA TRP A 107 0.53 17.31 11.30
C TRP A 107 -0.46 17.71 12.41
N ILE A 108 -1.05 16.73 13.12
CA ILE A 108 -1.91 17.00 14.29
C ILE A 108 -1.05 17.43 15.49
N PRO A 109 0.03 16.68 15.85
CA PRO A 109 0.96 17.13 16.90
C PRO A 109 1.66 18.47 16.64
N SER A 110 1.85 18.88 15.38
CA SER A 110 2.54 20.15 15.06
C SER A 110 1.69 21.39 15.36
N LYS A 111 0.37 21.23 15.50
CA LYS A 111 -0.52 22.32 15.88
C LYS A 111 -0.44 22.54 17.40
N PRO A 112 -0.14 23.76 17.87
CA PRO A 112 -0.03 24.04 19.31
C PRO A 112 -1.34 23.79 20.06
N GLU A 113 -2.48 23.88 19.36
CA GLU A 113 -3.80 23.55 19.88
C GLU A 113 -3.95 22.09 20.33
N PHE A 114 -3.16 21.17 19.80
CA PHE A 114 -3.21 19.74 20.16
C PHE A 114 -2.01 19.32 21.03
N GLY A 115 -1.14 20.25 21.40
CA GLY A 115 -0.06 20.01 22.35
C GLY A 115 -0.65 19.66 23.72
N LEU A 116 -0.17 18.56 24.32
CA LEU A 116 -0.60 18.13 25.65
C LEU A 116 -0.19 19.13 26.75
N GLU A 117 0.82 19.96 26.48
CA GLU A 117 1.32 21.03 27.35
C GLU A 117 0.22 22.00 27.82
N LYS A 118 -0.82 22.20 27.01
CA LYS A 118 -1.95 23.08 27.36
C LYS A 118 -2.81 22.56 28.52
N TYR A 119 -2.75 21.25 28.80
CA TYR A 119 -3.52 20.62 29.88
C TYR A 119 -2.80 20.65 31.23
N GLY A 120 -1.63 21.30 31.29
CA GLY A 120 -0.84 21.42 32.51
C GLY A 120 0.10 20.23 32.74
N PRO A 121 0.96 20.29 33.77
CA PRO A 121 1.83 19.17 34.13
C PRO A 121 0.99 17.94 34.48
N ASP A 122 1.43 16.76 34.04
CA ASP A 122 0.77 15.48 34.34
C ASP A 122 0.43 15.41 35.84
N VAL A 123 -0.87 15.36 36.12
CA VAL A 123 -1.41 15.33 37.50
C VAL A 123 -0.99 14.03 38.20
N ASP A 124 -0.73 12.98 37.43
CA ASP A 124 -0.32 11.67 37.92
C ASP A 124 1.20 11.52 37.81
N LYS A 125 1.88 11.63 38.96
CA LYS A 125 3.28 11.22 39.05
C LYS A 125 3.35 9.71 38.78
N PRO A 126 4.12 9.24 37.79
CA PRO A 126 4.24 7.82 37.54
C PRO A 126 4.81 7.13 38.79
N PRO A 127 4.34 5.91 39.13
CA PRO A 127 4.90 5.16 40.23
C PRO A 127 6.40 4.91 39.99
N PRO A 128 7.22 4.84 41.05
CA PRO A 128 8.63 4.55 40.90
C PRO A 128 8.80 3.22 40.15
N LEU A 129 9.72 3.22 39.18
CA LEU A 129 10.00 2.02 38.40
C LEU A 129 10.42 0.86 39.32
N PRO A 130 9.99 -0.38 39.04
CA PRO A 130 10.40 -1.54 39.81
C PRO A 130 11.94 -1.66 39.85
N PRO A 131 12.54 -2.16 40.95
CA PRO A 131 13.99 -2.22 41.13
C PRO A 131 14.75 -3.05 40.09
N ASN A 132 14.04 -3.85 39.28
CA ASN A 132 14.61 -4.66 38.20
C ASN A 132 14.76 -3.89 36.87
N TYR A 133 14.21 -2.68 36.76
CA TYR A 133 14.47 -1.77 35.65
C TYR A 133 15.73 -0.96 35.95
N GLY A 134 16.87 -1.64 35.91
CA GLY A 134 18.18 -1.01 35.96
C GLY A 134 18.39 -0.18 34.70
N ILE A 135 18.07 1.12 34.75
CA ILE A 135 18.77 2.10 33.92
C ILE A 135 20.20 2.08 34.47
N PHE A 136 21.17 1.65 33.64
CA PHE A 136 22.58 1.75 33.98
C PHE A 136 22.85 3.17 34.46
N LYS A 137 23.07 3.34 35.77
CA LYS A 137 23.67 4.56 36.30
C LYS A 137 25.12 4.52 35.85
N GLY A 138 25.38 5.24 34.76
CA GLY A 138 26.72 5.64 34.39
C GLY A 138 27.22 6.67 35.41
N VAL A 139 28.45 6.41 35.88
CA VAL A 139 29.28 7.15 36.85
C VAL A 139 29.05 6.77 38.31
#